data_AF-A0A081MYR3-F1
#
_entry.id   AF-A0A081MYR3-F1
#
_cell.length_a   1.000
_cell.length_b   1.000
_cell.length_c   1.000
_cell.angle_alpha   90.00
_cell.angle_beta   90.00
_cell.angle_gamma   90.00
#
_symmetry.space_group_name_H-M   'P 1'
#
loop_
_entity.id
_entity.type
_entity.pdbx_description
1 polymer ?
#
loop_
_entity_poly.entity_id
_entity_poly.type
_entity_poly.pdbx_seq_one_letter_code
_entity_poly.pdbx_strand_id
1 'polypeptide(L)'
;MAKKFTISDEKRQDIIAAADALEAEGQKVTIKSVIQFMGGGSFEYVSPVLRDRRQARKPVYTIPSELPDALVEKVGQLVKQAGAELWAASTQLADEKIAEVQGQTESDKNASEQQLTELESRYWQLFHETKALSTEKEQIEQLVKRQAEDLRIKDQRLFALQDKLEASSERLLASEVTVKELKQDYQALNERYYQEKELTEETIERQAEDITVLQLSNAEAQQWLQTKIEAFDEERHGFENKQRKQETVIAGLESRINDRSTQLDLLTQKNRQQAERIESLVKTETELKTALGRIRELAIETGELKQENKRLYVENAELKAQLTFSHQQISTLEKTEPE
;
A
#
# COMPACT_ATOMS: atom_id res chain seq x y z
N MET A 1 -98.22 -123.17 47.93
CA MET A 1 -99.09 -123.66 49.02
C MET A 1 -99.26 -122.55 50.05
N ALA A 2 -100.37 -121.82 50.00
CA ALA A 2 -100.75 -120.86 51.04
C ALA A 2 -101.76 -121.56 51.96
N LYS A 3 -101.50 -121.62 53.27
CA LYS A 3 -102.39 -122.24 54.25
C LYS A 3 -103.77 -121.56 54.16
N LYS A 4 -104.78 -122.27 53.66
CA LYS A 4 -106.19 -121.86 53.78
C LYS A 4 -106.57 -122.01 55.25
N PHE A 5 -106.50 -120.91 55.99
CA PHE A 5 -107.01 -120.85 57.34
C PHE A 5 -108.53 -120.67 57.29
N THR A 6 -109.27 -121.70 57.68
CA THR A 6 -110.72 -121.65 57.87
C THR A 6 -111.02 -120.95 59.20
N ILE A 7 -111.44 -119.68 59.14
CA ILE A 7 -111.95 -118.90 60.29
C ILE A 7 -113.33 -119.45 60.68
N SER A 8 -113.62 -119.58 61.97
CA SER A 8 -114.99 -119.90 62.42
C SER A 8 -115.94 -118.74 62.15
N ASP A 9 -117.18 -119.02 61.75
CA ASP A 9 -118.14 -117.99 61.36
C ASP A 9 -118.39 -116.95 62.46
N GLU A 10 -118.35 -117.35 63.73
CA GLU A 10 -118.39 -116.43 64.88
C GLU A 10 -117.28 -115.37 64.80
N LYS A 11 -116.03 -115.78 64.55
CA LYS A 11 -114.90 -114.83 64.43
C LYS A 11 -115.01 -113.95 63.19
N ARG A 12 -115.58 -114.44 62.08
CA ARG A 12 -115.84 -113.62 60.88
C ARG A 12 -116.90 -112.56 61.19
N GLN A 13 -117.95 -112.90 61.93
CA GLN A 13 -118.97 -111.96 62.38
C GLN A 13 -118.40 -110.94 63.37
N ASP A 14 -117.57 -111.34 64.32
CA ASP A 14 -116.93 -110.41 65.25
C ASP A 14 -116.05 -109.38 64.53
N ILE A 15 -115.31 -109.81 63.50
CA ILE A 15 -114.49 -108.92 62.65
C ILE A 15 -115.37 -107.92 61.88
N ILE A 16 -116.51 -108.37 61.34
CA ILE A 16 -117.45 -107.50 60.62
C ILE A 16 -118.14 -106.53 61.59
N ALA A 17 -118.56 -106.99 62.77
CA ALA A 17 -119.19 -106.18 63.79
C ALA A 17 -118.22 -105.14 64.37
N ALA A 18 -116.96 -105.51 64.63
CA ALA A 18 -115.92 -104.57 65.03
C ALA A 18 -115.63 -103.53 63.94
N ALA A 19 -115.62 -103.94 62.67
CA ALA A 19 -115.49 -103.03 61.55
C ALA A 19 -116.69 -102.09 61.40
N ASP A 20 -117.91 -102.58 61.61
CA ASP A 20 -119.15 -101.79 61.57
C ASP A 20 -119.20 -100.82 62.76
N ALA A 21 -118.77 -101.24 63.96
CA ALA A 21 -118.66 -100.37 65.13
C ALA A 21 -117.64 -99.24 64.92
N LEU A 22 -116.46 -99.57 64.38
CA LEU A 22 -115.44 -98.56 64.03
C LEU A 22 -115.97 -97.56 62.99
N GLU A 23 -116.75 -98.02 62.00
CA GLU A 23 -117.34 -97.14 60.99
C GLU A 23 -118.48 -96.28 61.57
N ALA A 24 -119.29 -96.83 62.49
CA ALA A 24 -120.33 -96.10 63.21
C ALA A 24 -119.74 -95.02 64.15
N GLU A 25 -118.56 -95.28 64.73
CA GLU A 25 -117.77 -94.29 65.46
C GLU A 25 -117.03 -93.29 64.55
N GLY A 26 -117.25 -93.38 63.22
CA GLY A 26 -116.61 -92.51 62.22
C GLY A 26 -115.12 -92.75 62.03
N GLN A 27 -114.56 -93.81 62.61
CA GLN A 27 -113.16 -94.19 62.43
C GLN A 27 -112.96 -94.96 61.12
N LYS A 28 -111.80 -94.73 60.50
CA LYS A 28 -111.45 -95.42 59.26
C LYS A 28 -111.23 -96.91 59.52
N VAL A 29 -112.09 -97.74 58.95
CA VAL A 29 -111.99 -99.21 59.01
C VAL A 29 -110.72 -99.67 58.28
N THR A 30 -109.69 -100.02 59.05
CA THR A 30 -108.43 -100.58 58.57
C THR A 30 -108.17 -101.89 59.29
N ILE A 31 -107.38 -102.78 58.68
CA ILE A 31 -107.09 -104.09 59.28
C ILE A 31 -106.48 -103.93 60.68
N LYS A 32 -105.59 -102.93 60.86
CA LYS A 32 -104.97 -102.62 62.15
C LYS A 32 -105.98 -102.08 63.17
N SER A 33 -106.89 -101.19 62.78
CA SER A 33 -107.89 -100.65 63.72
C SER A 33 -108.87 -101.72 64.17
N VAL A 34 -109.28 -102.63 63.28
CA VAL A 34 -110.15 -103.77 63.63
C VAL A 34 -109.46 -104.74 64.59
N ILE A 35 -108.18 -105.07 64.38
CA ILE A 35 -107.40 -105.93 65.30
C ILE A 35 -107.24 -105.29 66.69
N GLN A 36 -106.97 -103.97 66.73
CA GLN A 36 -106.82 -103.23 67.97
C GLN A 36 -108.15 -103.14 68.74
N PHE A 37 -109.26 -102.91 68.02
CA PHE A 37 -110.60 -102.86 68.61
C PHE A 37 -111.04 -104.20 69.21
N MET A 38 -110.69 -105.31 68.55
CA MET A 38 -110.95 -106.65 69.07
C MET A 38 -110.01 -107.07 70.22
N GLY A 39 -109.01 -106.26 70.59
CA GLY A 39 -108.06 -106.57 71.66
C GLY A 39 -107.04 -107.66 71.31
N GLY A 40 -106.92 -108.04 70.04
CA GLY A 40 -105.99 -109.06 69.57
C GLY A 40 -106.55 -109.89 68.40
N GLY A 41 -105.72 -110.22 67.43
CA GLY A 41 -106.10 -110.97 66.23
C GLY A 41 -104.98 -110.96 65.20
N SER A 42 -104.82 -112.03 64.43
CA SER A 42 -103.78 -112.07 63.39
C SER A 42 -104.25 -111.41 62.09
N PHE A 43 -103.38 -110.58 61.52
CA PHE A 43 -103.60 -109.80 60.30
C PHE A 43 -104.07 -110.65 59.11
N GLU A 44 -103.58 -111.89 59.03
CA GLU A 44 -103.92 -112.83 57.96
C GLU A 44 -105.41 -113.22 57.95
N TYR A 45 -106.09 -113.12 59.10
CA TYR A 45 -107.48 -113.53 59.25
C TYR A 45 -108.47 -112.37 59.04
N VAL A 46 -108.08 -111.14 59.39
CA VAL A 46 -108.93 -109.95 59.27
C VAL A 46 -108.93 -109.38 57.84
N SER A 47 -107.81 -109.49 57.13
CA SER A 47 -107.64 -108.96 55.77
C SER A 47 -108.63 -109.52 54.73
N PRO A 48 -108.87 -110.84 54.64
CA PRO A 48 -109.82 -111.40 53.67
C PRO A 48 -111.26 -110.93 53.92
N VAL A 49 -111.67 -110.88 55.19
CA VAL A 49 -113.05 -110.54 55.59
C VAL A 49 -113.37 -109.07 55.27
N LEU A 50 -112.45 -108.14 55.55
CA LEU A 50 -112.64 -106.73 55.19
C LEU A 50 -112.63 -106.49 53.68
N ARG A 51 -111.87 -107.30 52.93
CA ARG A 51 -111.82 -107.21 51.46
C ARG A 51 -113.15 -107.66 50.84
N ASP A 52 -113.70 -108.78 51.31
CA ASP A 52 -115.01 -109.29 50.89
C ASP A 52 -116.10 -108.23 51.15
N ARG A 53 -116.12 -107.64 52.36
CA ARG A 53 -117.06 -106.57 52.76
C ARG A 53 -116.99 -105.35 51.83
N ARG A 54 -115.77 -104.94 51.43
CA ARG A 54 -115.57 -103.76 50.56
C ARG A 54 -116.00 -104.02 49.13
N GLN A 55 -115.80 -105.23 48.61
CA GLN A 55 -116.19 -105.60 47.25
C GLN A 55 -117.71 -105.72 47.10
N ALA A 56 -118.41 -106.20 48.13
CA ALA A 56 -119.87 -106.27 48.15
C ALA A 56 -120.59 -104.90 48.07
N ARG A 57 -119.88 -103.78 48.28
CA ARG A 57 -120.45 -102.42 48.34
C ARG A 57 -120.05 -101.48 47.19
N LYS A 58 -119.47 -101.96 46.09
CA LYS A 58 -119.14 -101.11 44.92
C LYS A 58 -120.33 -100.98 43.94
N PRO A 59 -120.85 -99.78 43.65
CA PRO A 59 -121.84 -99.57 42.58
C PRO A 59 -121.19 -99.53 41.19
N VAL A 60 -121.84 -100.12 40.18
CA VAL A 60 -121.43 -100.11 38.77
C VAL A 60 -122.46 -99.29 37.98
N TYR A 61 -122.00 -98.30 37.20
CA TYR A 61 -122.84 -97.44 36.36
C TYR A 61 -122.53 -97.67 34.88
N THR A 62 -123.57 -97.76 34.04
CA THR A 62 -123.50 -97.86 32.57
C THR A 62 -124.03 -96.57 31.91
N ILE A 63 -123.35 -96.06 30.88
CA ILE A 63 -123.68 -94.83 30.15
C ILE A 63 -124.41 -95.18 28.83
N PRO A 64 -125.55 -94.56 28.48
CA PRO A 64 -126.28 -94.77 27.20
C PRO A 64 -125.62 -94.10 25.98
N SER A 65 -125.89 -94.65 24.78
CA SER A 65 -125.03 -94.57 23.58
C SER A 65 -125.26 -93.44 22.56
N GLU A 66 -126.27 -92.57 22.63
CA GLU A 66 -126.44 -91.54 21.58
C GLU A 66 -126.91 -90.18 22.14
N LEU A 67 -126.22 -89.11 21.75
CA LEU A 67 -126.59 -87.72 22.07
C LEU A 67 -127.58 -87.18 21.01
N PRO A 68 -128.61 -86.40 21.41
CA PRO A 68 -129.56 -85.77 20.49
C PRO A 68 -128.91 -84.81 19.47
N ASP A 69 -129.28 -84.91 18.20
CA ASP A 69 -128.75 -84.10 17.09
C ASP A 69 -128.82 -82.57 17.31
N ALA A 70 -129.86 -82.09 18.00
CA ALA A 70 -130.02 -80.67 18.34
C ALA A 70 -128.93 -80.13 19.28
N LEU A 71 -128.35 -80.99 20.14
CA LEU A 71 -127.20 -80.62 20.96
C LEU A 71 -125.92 -80.60 20.13
N VAL A 72 -125.76 -81.53 19.19
CA VAL A 72 -124.62 -81.56 18.27
C VAL A 72 -124.58 -80.30 17.40
N GLU A 73 -125.73 -79.84 16.91
CA GLU A 73 -125.81 -78.61 16.12
C GLU A 73 -125.49 -77.36 16.95
N LYS A 74 -126.04 -77.23 18.17
CA LYS A 74 -125.73 -76.12 19.08
C LYS A 74 -124.27 -76.09 19.51
N VAL A 75 -123.70 -77.24 19.86
CA VAL A 75 -122.27 -77.35 20.19
C VAL A 75 -121.44 -77.02 18.95
N GLY A 76 -121.83 -77.49 17.76
CA GLY A 76 -121.17 -77.14 16.50
C GLY A 76 -121.21 -75.64 16.18
N GLN A 77 -122.32 -74.96 16.46
CA GLN A 77 -122.45 -73.50 16.29
C GLN A 77 -121.58 -72.74 17.31
N LEU A 78 -121.58 -73.14 18.58
CA LEU A 78 -120.73 -72.54 19.61
C LEU A 78 -119.24 -72.75 19.32
N VAL A 79 -118.85 -73.94 18.87
CA VAL A 79 -117.46 -74.24 18.47
C VAL A 79 -117.05 -73.41 17.24
N LYS A 80 -117.95 -73.21 16.26
CA LYS A 80 -117.70 -72.32 15.12
C LYS A 80 -117.55 -70.86 15.55
N GLN A 81 -118.39 -70.37 16.45
CA GLN A 81 -118.32 -69.00 16.98
C GLN A 81 -117.05 -68.79 17.80
N ALA A 82 -116.77 -69.66 18.77
CA ALA A 82 -115.55 -69.59 19.58
C ALA A 82 -114.29 -69.76 18.71
N GLY A 83 -114.33 -70.60 17.68
CA GLY A 83 -113.24 -70.73 16.70
C GLY A 83 -113.04 -69.47 15.87
N ALA A 84 -114.12 -68.82 15.44
CA ALA A 84 -114.06 -67.55 14.70
C ALA A 84 -113.55 -66.41 15.59
N GLU A 85 -113.98 -66.33 16.85
CA GLU A 85 -113.51 -65.35 17.83
C GLU A 85 -112.03 -65.55 18.19
N LEU A 86 -111.61 -66.80 18.43
CA LEU A 86 -110.21 -67.12 18.70
C LEU A 86 -109.32 -66.81 17.50
N TRP A 87 -109.79 -67.13 16.28
CA TRP A 87 -109.08 -66.79 15.05
C TRP A 87 -108.98 -65.28 14.86
N ALA A 88 -110.07 -64.54 15.07
CA ALA A 88 -110.07 -63.07 15.00
C ALA A 88 -109.12 -62.46 16.03
N ALA A 89 -109.15 -62.90 17.29
CA ALA A 89 -108.25 -62.42 18.35
C ALA A 89 -106.79 -62.77 18.06
N SER A 90 -106.51 -63.97 17.53
CA SER A 90 -105.15 -64.38 17.16
C SER A 90 -104.64 -63.61 15.95
N THR A 91 -105.50 -63.34 14.96
CA THR A 91 -105.16 -62.52 13.79
C THR A 91 -104.88 -61.09 14.22
N GLN A 92 -105.73 -60.52 15.08
CA GLN A 92 -105.52 -59.18 15.63
C GLN A 92 -104.21 -59.08 16.43
N LEU A 93 -103.89 -60.05 17.29
CA LEU A 93 -102.63 -60.07 18.03
C LEU A 93 -101.42 -60.23 17.09
N ALA A 94 -101.55 -61.05 16.05
CA ALA A 94 -100.50 -61.20 15.03
C ALA A 94 -100.29 -59.90 14.26
N ASP A 95 -101.36 -59.23 13.84
CA ASP A 95 -101.32 -57.94 13.15
C ASP A 95 -100.71 -56.86 14.04
N GLU A 96 -101.08 -56.79 15.33
CA GLU A 96 -100.48 -55.90 16.33
C GLU A 96 -98.97 -56.18 16.50
N LYS A 97 -98.56 -57.45 16.57
CA LYS A 97 -97.15 -57.84 16.68
C LYS A 97 -96.36 -57.56 15.41
N ILE A 98 -96.95 -57.76 14.24
CA ILE A 98 -96.34 -57.43 12.95
C ILE A 98 -96.15 -55.91 12.88
N ALA A 99 -97.16 -55.11 13.25
CA ALA A 99 -97.07 -53.66 13.28
C ALA A 99 -96.00 -53.17 14.28
N GLU A 100 -95.91 -53.79 15.46
CA GLU A 100 -94.87 -53.49 16.46
C GLU A 100 -93.46 -53.78 15.93
N VAL A 101 -93.24 -54.97 15.35
CA VAL A 101 -91.94 -55.35 14.79
C VAL A 101 -91.57 -54.49 13.59
N GLN A 102 -92.54 -54.16 12.73
CA GLN A 102 -92.32 -53.25 11.60
C GLN A 102 -91.94 -51.85 12.10
N GLY A 103 -92.67 -51.31 13.07
CA GLY A 103 -92.37 -50.02 13.69
C GLY A 103 -91.00 -49.99 14.35
N GLN A 104 -90.61 -51.03 15.11
CA GLN A 104 -89.29 -51.12 15.73
C GLN A 104 -88.19 -51.25 14.67
N THR A 105 -88.38 -52.10 13.66
CA THR A 105 -87.40 -52.29 12.58
C THR A 105 -87.19 -51.01 11.79
N GLU A 106 -88.26 -50.26 11.51
CA GLU A 106 -88.19 -48.98 10.81
C GLU A 106 -87.53 -47.90 11.68
N SER A 107 -87.83 -47.88 12.98
CA SER A 107 -87.12 -47.03 13.96
C SER A 107 -85.61 -47.34 14.01
N ASP A 108 -85.23 -48.61 14.09
CA ASP A 108 -83.83 -49.05 14.14
C ASP A 108 -83.09 -48.74 12.85
N LYS A 109 -83.73 -48.93 11.69
CA LYS A 109 -83.20 -48.53 10.38
C LYS A 109 -82.95 -47.03 10.33
N ASN A 110 -83.95 -46.23 10.72
CA ASN A 110 -83.82 -44.76 10.74
C ASN A 110 -82.70 -44.32 11.69
N ALA A 111 -82.57 -44.93 12.86
CA ALA A 111 -81.48 -44.64 13.80
C ALA A 111 -80.10 -45.02 13.22
N SER A 112 -79.98 -46.17 12.55
CA SER A 112 -78.76 -46.58 11.89
C SER A 112 -78.39 -45.68 10.70
N GLU A 113 -79.36 -45.25 9.90
CA GLU A 113 -79.16 -44.32 8.79
C GLU A 113 -78.73 -42.94 9.31
N GLN A 114 -79.32 -42.46 10.40
CA GLN A 114 -78.86 -41.24 11.09
C GLN A 114 -77.42 -41.37 11.59
N GLN A 115 -77.05 -42.50 12.22
CA GLN A 115 -75.67 -42.72 12.65
C GLN A 115 -74.69 -42.79 11.47
N LEU A 116 -75.06 -43.44 10.37
CA LEU A 116 -74.23 -43.51 9.17
C LEU A 116 -74.01 -42.12 8.57
N THR A 117 -75.06 -41.33 8.43
CA THR A 117 -74.96 -39.96 7.91
C THR A 117 -74.12 -39.05 8.82
N GLU A 118 -74.24 -39.18 10.14
CA GLU A 118 -73.38 -38.47 11.10
C GLU A 118 -71.90 -38.90 10.99
N LEU A 119 -71.64 -40.20 10.86
CA LEU A 119 -70.29 -40.73 10.70
C LEU A 119 -69.66 -40.30 9.38
N GLU A 120 -70.41 -40.30 8.28
CA GLU A 120 -69.97 -39.80 6.98
C GLU A 120 -69.63 -38.30 7.05
N SER A 121 -70.48 -37.51 7.71
CA SER A 121 -70.23 -36.08 7.94
C SER A 121 -68.94 -35.86 8.74
N ARG A 122 -68.73 -36.60 9.84
CA ARG A 122 -67.48 -36.54 10.63
C ARG A 122 -66.27 -37.00 9.83
N TYR A 123 -66.40 -38.04 9.02
CA TYR A 123 -65.32 -38.52 8.16
C TYR A 123 -64.89 -37.43 7.16
N TRP A 124 -65.85 -36.77 6.51
CA TRP A 124 -65.55 -35.66 5.60
C TRP A 124 -64.91 -34.47 6.31
N GLN A 125 -65.38 -34.11 7.51
CA GLN A 125 -64.76 -33.06 8.32
C GLN A 125 -63.29 -33.40 8.63
N LEU A 126 -63.02 -34.59 9.17
CA LEU A 126 -61.65 -35.04 9.46
C LEU A 126 -60.79 -35.16 8.21
N PHE A 127 -61.35 -35.59 7.08
CA PHE A 127 -60.64 -35.66 5.80
C PHE A 127 -60.21 -34.27 5.33
N HIS A 128 -61.08 -33.27 5.45
CA HIS A 128 -60.73 -31.89 5.10
C HIS A 128 -59.72 -31.28 6.07
N GLU A 129 -59.84 -31.53 7.38
CA GLU A 129 -58.88 -31.07 8.38
C GLU A 129 -57.49 -31.68 8.18
N THR A 130 -57.41 -33.00 8.00
CA THR A 130 -56.14 -33.69 7.74
C THR A 130 -55.49 -33.22 6.44
N LYS A 131 -56.29 -32.97 5.39
CA LYS A 131 -55.79 -32.37 4.15
C LYS A 131 -55.28 -30.95 4.36
N ALA A 132 -56.00 -30.12 5.13
CA ALA A 132 -55.58 -28.75 5.45
C ALA A 132 -54.27 -28.74 6.25
N LEU A 133 -54.18 -29.57 7.30
CA LEU A 133 -52.96 -29.74 8.10
C LEU A 133 -51.78 -30.24 7.27
N SER A 134 -52.01 -31.14 6.31
CA SER A 134 -50.96 -31.60 5.39
C SER A 134 -50.44 -30.46 4.53
N THR A 135 -51.32 -29.61 4.01
CA THR A 135 -50.90 -28.45 3.20
C THR A 135 -50.18 -27.40 4.02
N GLU A 136 -50.62 -27.14 5.26
CA GLU A 136 -49.97 -26.21 6.18
C GLU A 136 -48.57 -26.72 6.57
N LYS A 137 -48.44 -28.02 6.88
CA LYS A 137 -47.15 -28.65 7.15
C LYS A 137 -46.18 -28.47 5.98
N GLU A 138 -46.63 -28.71 4.76
CA GLU A 138 -45.79 -28.54 3.56
C GLU A 138 -45.34 -27.07 3.38
N GLN A 139 -46.24 -26.10 3.64
CA GLN A 139 -45.90 -24.69 3.61
C GLN A 139 -44.87 -24.33 4.67
N ILE A 140 -45.02 -24.82 5.91
CA ILE A 140 -44.06 -24.59 7.00
C ILE A 140 -42.70 -25.21 6.65
N GLU A 141 -42.67 -26.44 6.14
CA GLU A 141 -41.41 -27.08 5.71
C GLU A 141 -40.71 -26.28 4.60
N GLN A 142 -41.46 -25.72 3.65
CA GLN A 142 -40.90 -24.84 2.62
C GLN A 142 -40.36 -23.53 3.22
N LEU A 143 -41.06 -22.92 4.17
CA LEU A 143 -40.59 -21.71 4.86
C LEU A 143 -39.33 -21.97 5.67
N VAL A 144 -39.26 -23.08 6.40
CA VAL A 144 -38.06 -23.48 7.16
C VAL A 144 -36.88 -23.70 6.23
N LYS A 145 -37.08 -24.38 5.08
CA LYS A 145 -36.02 -24.57 4.07
C LYS A 145 -35.51 -23.24 3.52
N ARG A 146 -36.41 -22.29 3.21
CA ARG A 146 -36.02 -20.96 2.73
C ARG A 146 -35.23 -20.19 3.79
N GLN A 147 -35.70 -20.19 5.03
CA GLN A 147 -35.00 -19.51 6.13
C GLN A 147 -33.62 -20.12 6.41
N ALA A 148 -33.49 -21.45 6.33
CA ALA A 148 -32.20 -22.12 6.48
C ALA A 148 -31.21 -21.71 5.38
N GLU A 149 -31.66 -21.61 4.12
CA GLU A 149 -30.83 -21.14 3.02
C GLU A 149 -30.46 -19.65 3.15
N ASP A 150 -31.40 -18.80 3.58
CA ASP A 150 -31.13 -17.39 3.87
C ASP A 150 -30.09 -17.21 4.98
N LEU A 151 -30.16 -18.02 6.04
CA LEU A 151 -29.15 -18.02 7.11
C LEU A 151 -27.80 -18.47 6.57
N ARG A 152 -27.76 -19.54 5.77
CA ARG A 152 -26.53 -20.01 5.12
C ARG A 152 -25.88 -18.94 4.24
N ILE A 153 -26.66 -18.21 3.45
CA ILE A 153 -26.17 -17.10 2.63
C ILE A 153 -25.65 -15.96 3.50
N LYS A 154 -26.34 -15.62 4.60
CA LYS A 154 -25.88 -14.60 5.56
C LYS A 154 -24.56 -15.01 6.22
N ASP A 155 -24.41 -16.26 6.63
CA ASP A 155 -23.18 -16.77 7.22
C ASP A 155 -22.01 -16.70 6.23
N GLN A 156 -22.23 -17.10 4.97
CA GLN A 156 -21.23 -16.95 3.91
C GLN A 156 -20.82 -15.49 3.69
N ARG A 157 -21.77 -14.55 3.73
CA ARG A 157 -21.49 -13.12 3.63
C ARG A 157 -20.72 -12.60 4.85
N LEU A 158 -21.05 -13.08 6.05
CA LEU A 158 -20.34 -12.71 7.28
C LEU A 158 -18.88 -13.17 7.21
N PHE A 159 -18.62 -14.42 6.81
CA PHE A 159 -17.25 -14.90 6.59
C PHE A 159 -16.50 -14.06 5.56
N ALA A 160 -17.12 -13.79 4.40
CA ALA A 160 -16.49 -12.96 3.37
C ALA A 160 -16.21 -11.50 3.83
N LEU A 161 -17.02 -10.96 4.74
CA LEU A 161 -16.79 -9.65 5.34
C LEU A 161 -15.69 -9.70 6.41
N GLN A 162 -15.61 -10.78 7.19
CA GLN A 162 -14.52 -11.01 8.14
C GLN A 162 -13.17 -11.11 7.42
N ASP A 163 -13.08 -11.90 6.34
CA ASP A 163 -11.84 -12.01 5.54
C ASP A 163 -11.42 -10.64 4.98
N LYS A 164 -12.38 -9.84 4.51
CA LYS A 164 -12.11 -8.47 4.03
C LYS A 164 -11.65 -7.55 5.14
N LEU A 165 -12.23 -7.68 6.34
CA LEU A 165 -11.87 -6.88 7.50
C LEU A 165 -10.44 -7.22 7.94
N GLU A 166 -10.11 -8.50 8.06
CA GLU A 166 -8.76 -8.98 8.38
C GLU A 166 -7.74 -8.48 7.34
N ALA A 167 -8.01 -8.68 6.05
CA ALA A 167 -7.11 -8.20 4.98
C ALA A 167 -6.92 -6.68 4.99
N SER A 168 -7.95 -5.90 5.33
CA SER A 168 -7.84 -4.44 5.44
C SER A 168 -7.08 -4.00 6.71
N SER A 169 -7.25 -4.73 7.82
CA SER A 169 -6.48 -4.55 9.05
C SER A 169 -5.00 -4.84 8.82
N GLU A 170 -4.66 -5.92 8.12
CA GLU A 170 -3.28 -6.26 7.76
C GLU A 170 -2.64 -5.18 6.88
N ARG A 171 -3.37 -4.65 5.89
CA ARG A 171 -2.90 -3.54 5.06
C ARG A 171 -2.67 -2.27 5.87
N LEU A 172 -3.51 -2.00 6.87
CA LEU A 172 -3.37 -0.85 7.74
C LEU A 172 -2.14 -0.99 8.66
N LEU A 173 -1.89 -2.18 9.21
CA LEU A 173 -0.67 -2.45 9.96
C LEU A 173 0.58 -2.31 9.09
N ALA A 174 0.55 -2.82 7.86
CA ALA A 174 1.65 -2.66 6.91
C ALA A 174 1.90 -1.18 6.55
N SER A 175 0.84 -0.39 6.33
CA SER A 175 0.99 1.04 6.05
C SER A 175 1.46 1.84 7.26
N GLU A 176 1.08 1.44 8.48
CA GLU A 176 1.61 2.04 9.71
C GLU A 176 3.11 1.80 9.87
N VAL A 177 3.60 0.61 9.52
CA VAL A 177 5.04 0.30 9.50
C VAL A 177 5.77 1.17 8.49
N THR A 178 5.28 1.26 7.25
CA THR A 178 5.94 2.09 6.23
C THR A 178 5.92 3.58 6.58
N VAL A 179 4.85 4.08 7.21
CA VAL A 179 4.81 5.46 7.72
C VAL A 179 5.81 5.68 8.85
N LYS A 180 6.04 4.69 9.73
CA LYS A 180 7.08 4.79 10.77
C LYS A 180 8.48 4.81 10.16
N GLU A 181 8.75 3.95 9.19
CA GLU A 181 10.03 3.92 8.45
C GLU A 181 10.27 5.26 7.73
N LEU A 182 9.29 5.77 6.99
CA LEU A 182 9.40 7.08 6.31
C LEU A 182 9.64 8.24 7.29
N LYS A 183 9.05 8.20 8.48
CA LYS A 183 9.32 9.21 9.53
C LYS A 183 10.75 9.12 10.04
N GLN A 184 11.28 7.92 10.23
CA GLN A 184 12.68 7.72 10.62
C GLN A 184 13.63 8.17 9.52
N ASP A 185 13.36 7.83 8.26
CA ASP A 185 14.15 8.28 7.11
C ASP A 185 14.12 9.81 6.97
N TYR A 186 12.96 10.43 7.16
CA TYR A 186 12.82 11.89 7.16
C TYR A 186 13.64 12.53 8.29
N GLN A 187 13.61 11.97 9.50
CA GLN A 187 14.42 12.44 10.62
C GLN A 187 15.92 12.33 10.30
N ALA A 188 16.37 11.17 9.83
CA ALA A 188 17.77 10.94 9.46
C ALA A 188 18.23 11.86 8.31
N LEU A 189 17.37 12.10 7.32
CA LEU A 189 17.64 13.03 6.23
C LEU A 189 17.76 14.47 6.75
N ASN A 190 16.87 14.87 7.66
CA ASN A 190 16.90 16.21 8.24
C ASN A 190 18.15 16.42 9.10
N GLU A 191 18.57 15.42 9.88
CA GLU A 191 19.84 15.44 10.62
C GLU A 191 21.04 15.59 9.68
N ARG A 192 21.09 14.81 8.58
CA ARG A 192 22.14 14.94 7.56
C ARG A 192 22.15 16.33 6.92
N TYR A 193 20.97 16.87 6.61
CA TYR A 193 20.84 18.22 6.06
C TYR A 193 21.44 19.27 6.99
N TYR A 194 21.14 19.20 8.30
CA TYR A 194 21.71 20.15 9.27
C TYR A 194 23.22 19.96 9.45
N GLN A 195 23.71 18.73 9.47
CA GLN A 195 25.16 18.45 9.53
C GLN A 195 25.90 18.99 8.30
N GLU A 196 25.36 18.73 7.11
CA GLU A 196 25.95 19.24 5.87
C GLU A 196 25.91 20.77 5.83
N LYS A 197 24.79 21.36 6.26
CA LYS A 197 24.68 22.82 6.39
C LYS A 197 25.74 23.39 7.33
N GLU A 198 25.92 22.81 8.51
CA GLU A 198 26.93 23.24 9.49
C GLU A 198 28.36 23.12 8.92
N LEU A 199 28.67 22.01 8.23
CA LEU A 199 29.96 21.84 7.55
C LEU A 199 30.17 22.86 6.42
N THR A 200 29.11 23.18 5.66
CA THR A 200 29.20 24.22 4.63
C THR A 200 29.41 25.61 5.24
N GLU A 201 28.75 25.92 6.35
CA GLU A 201 28.94 27.18 7.08
C GLU A 201 30.37 27.28 7.63
N GLU A 202 30.89 26.23 8.27
CA GLU A 202 32.26 26.17 8.79
C GLU A 202 33.31 26.29 7.67
N THR A 203 33.08 25.66 6.51
CA THR A 203 34.00 25.79 5.36
C THR A 203 33.97 27.17 4.74
N ILE A 204 32.80 27.82 4.67
CA ILE A 204 32.67 29.22 4.22
C ILE A 204 33.40 30.16 5.19
N GLU A 205 33.24 29.97 6.50
CA GLU A 205 33.95 30.77 7.51
C GLU A 205 35.47 30.62 7.39
N ARG A 206 35.98 29.39 7.29
CA ARG A 206 37.42 29.13 7.06
C ARG A 206 37.93 29.78 5.78
N GLN A 207 37.18 29.67 4.68
CA GLN A 207 37.56 30.32 3.43
C GLN A 207 37.55 31.85 3.54
N ALA A 208 36.61 32.44 4.27
CA ALA A 208 36.59 33.87 4.54
C ALA A 208 37.82 34.30 5.35
N GLU A 209 38.19 33.55 6.39
CA GLU A 209 39.42 33.78 7.16
C GLU A 209 40.66 33.71 6.27
N ASP A 210 40.81 32.66 5.46
CA ASP A 210 41.93 32.51 4.52
C ASP A 210 42.01 33.68 3.52
N ILE A 211 40.87 34.12 2.98
CA ILE A 211 40.79 35.28 2.10
C ILE A 211 41.27 36.54 2.83
N THR A 212 40.85 36.76 4.07
CA THR A 212 41.31 37.94 4.84
C THR A 212 42.81 37.91 5.11
N VAL A 213 43.38 36.74 5.43
CA VAL A 213 44.83 36.58 5.63
C VAL A 213 45.59 36.87 4.33
N LEU A 214 45.12 36.33 3.19
CA LEU A 214 45.72 36.59 1.88
C LEU A 214 45.61 38.06 1.47
N GLN A 215 44.49 38.72 1.78
CA GLN A 215 44.32 40.16 1.53
C GLN A 215 45.30 41.00 2.35
N LEU A 216 45.50 40.67 3.62
CA LEU A 216 46.48 41.35 4.47
C LEU A 216 47.91 41.14 3.95
N SER A 217 48.29 39.89 3.64
CA SER A 217 49.61 39.59 3.07
C SER A 217 49.85 40.29 1.73
N ASN A 218 48.83 40.38 0.88
CA ASN A 218 48.91 41.12 -0.38
C ASN A 218 49.06 42.64 -0.13
N ALA A 219 48.33 43.20 0.84
CA ALA A 219 48.47 44.61 1.21
C ALA A 219 49.88 44.92 1.74
N GLU A 220 50.47 44.05 2.56
CA GLU A 220 51.85 44.16 3.03
C GLU A 220 52.85 44.09 1.86
N ALA A 221 52.66 43.14 0.94
CA ALA A 221 53.49 43.04 -0.26
C ALA A 221 53.39 44.28 -1.15
N GLN A 222 52.20 44.85 -1.31
CA GLN A 222 51.96 46.09 -2.05
C GLN A 222 52.65 47.28 -1.38
N GLN A 223 52.54 47.41 -0.05
CA GLN A 223 53.25 48.46 0.69
C GLN A 223 54.77 48.31 0.54
N TRP A 224 55.29 47.10 0.64
CA TRP A 224 56.71 46.83 0.45
C TRP A 224 57.19 47.21 -0.96
N LEU A 225 56.43 46.84 -2.00
CA LEU A 225 56.71 47.23 -3.38
C LEU A 225 56.67 48.75 -3.55
N GLN A 226 55.70 49.43 -2.94
CA GLN A 226 55.57 50.88 -2.99
C GLN A 226 56.80 51.56 -2.36
N THR A 227 57.22 51.13 -1.17
CA THR A 227 58.44 51.65 -0.53
C THR A 227 59.68 51.39 -1.38
N LYS A 228 59.75 50.25 -2.08
CA LYS A 228 60.85 49.96 -3.00
C LYS A 228 60.85 50.86 -4.24
N ILE A 229 59.69 51.14 -4.81
CA ILE A 229 59.55 52.06 -5.93
C ILE A 229 60.01 53.46 -5.51
N GLU A 230 59.54 53.95 -4.36
CA GLU A 230 59.94 55.26 -3.82
C GLU A 230 61.45 55.36 -3.60
N ALA A 231 62.08 54.32 -3.04
CA ALA A 231 63.54 54.27 -2.89
C ALA A 231 64.28 54.30 -4.24
N PHE A 232 63.78 53.57 -5.26
CA PHE A 232 64.37 53.62 -6.60
C PHE A 232 64.18 54.98 -7.28
N ASP A 233 63.05 55.65 -7.07
CA ASP A 233 62.80 57.00 -7.58
C ASP A 233 63.72 58.03 -6.91
N GLU A 234 63.98 57.91 -5.61
CA GLU A 234 64.97 58.74 -4.91
C GLU A 234 66.39 58.52 -5.45
N GLU A 235 66.81 57.26 -5.66
CA GLU A 235 68.09 56.93 -6.28
C GLU A 235 68.19 57.51 -7.69
N ARG A 236 67.13 57.35 -8.50
CA ARG A 236 67.03 57.90 -9.85
C ARG A 236 67.17 59.42 -9.84
N HIS A 237 66.46 60.13 -8.97
CA HIS A 237 66.61 61.58 -8.82
C HIS A 237 68.01 61.97 -8.35
N GLY A 238 68.63 61.16 -7.49
CA GLY A 238 70.04 61.32 -7.11
C GLY A 238 70.99 61.22 -8.30
N PHE A 239 70.77 60.25 -9.20
CA PHE A 239 71.52 60.11 -10.44
C PHE A 239 71.25 61.26 -11.43
N GLU A 240 70.00 61.65 -11.64
CA GLU A 240 69.63 62.77 -12.51
C GLU A 240 70.28 64.07 -12.04
N ASN A 241 70.31 64.32 -10.72
CA ASN A 241 70.98 65.48 -10.15
C ASN A 241 72.51 65.44 -10.34
N LYS A 242 73.13 64.26 -10.21
CA LYS A 242 74.56 64.09 -10.52
C LYS A 242 74.84 64.31 -12.00
N GLN A 243 73.99 63.79 -12.88
CA GLN A 243 74.09 63.99 -14.32
C GLN A 243 73.98 65.47 -14.68
N ARG A 244 72.98 66.20 -14.15
CA ARG A 244 72.87 67.66 -14.35
C ARG A 244 74.11 68.42 -13.87
N LYS A 245 74.69 68.03 -12.72
CA LYS A 245 75.95 68.61 -12.24
C LYS A 245 77.11 68.32 -13.20
N GLN A 246 77.18 67.13 -13.78
CA GLN A 246 78.18 66.81 -14.79
C GLN A 246 77.94 67.60 -16.09
N GLU A 247 76.71 67.71 -16.57
CA GLU A 247 76.35 68.49 -17.76
C GLU A 247 76.71 69.98 -17.60
N THR A 248 76.46 70.57 -16.43
CA THR A 248 76.89 71.96 -16.14
C THR A 248 78.41 72.13 -16.11
N VAL A 249 79.15 71.14 -15.58
CA VAL A 249 80.62 71.14 -15.65
C VAL A 249 81.12 71.01 -17.09
N ILE A 250 80.53 70.11 -17.88
CA ILE A 250 80.85 69.92 -19.30
C ILE A 250 80.60 71.22 -20.07
N ALA A 251 79.43 71.85 -19.91
CA ALA A 251 79.12 73.13 -20.54
C ALA A 251 80.14 74.23 -20.16
N GLY A 252 80.58 74.26 -18.89
CA GLY A 252 81.63 75.15 -18.43
C GLY A 252 83.01 74.86 -19.07
N LEU A 253 83.34 73.59 -19.28
CA LEU A 253 84.57 73.19 -19.98
C LEU A 253 84.50 73.52 -21.48
N GLU A 254 83.35 73.27 -22.13
CA GLU A 254 83.10 73.63 -23.52
C GLU A 254 83.26 75.13 -23.74
N SER A 255 82.71 75.97 -22.85
CA SER A 255 82.92 77.42 -22.89
C SER A 255 84.41 77.78 -22.79
N ARG A 256 85.17 77.17 -21.86
CA ARG A 256 86.61 77.41 -21.74
C ARG A 256 87.40 76.93 -22.95
N ILE A 257 86.99 75.83 -23.59
CA ILE A 257 87.58 75.33 -24.82
C ILE A 257 87.34 76.34 -25.94
N ASN A 258 86.12 76.86 -26.10
CA ASN A 258 85.82 77.91 -27.07
C ASN A 258 86.63 79.19 -26.82
N ASP A 259 86.72 79.65 -25.57
CA ASP A 259 87.54 80.80 -25.20
C ASP A 259 89.02 80.57 -25.55
N ARG A 260 89.55 79.37 -25.28
CA ARG A 260 90.92 79.01 -25.68
C ARG A 260 91.10 78.88 -27.18
N SER A 261 90.10 78.35 -27.90
CA SER A 261 90.12 78.24 -29.35
C SER A 261 90.20 79.63 -29.98
N THR A 262 89.35 80.56 -29.54
CA THR A 262 89.39 81.96 -30.01
C THR A 262 90.71 82.65 -29.67
N GLN A 263 91.30 82.38 -28.49
CA GLN A 263 92.64 82.84 -28.16
C GLN A 263 93.72 82.25 -29.07
N LEU A 264 93.65 80.95 -29.40
CA LEU A 264 94.57 80.29 -30.31
C LEU A 264 94.44 80.85 -31.74
N ASP A 265 93.23 81.12 -32.21
CA ASP A 265 93.00 81.77 -33.51
C ASP A 265 93.63 83.16 -33.55
N LEU A 266 93.49 83.94 -32.47
CA LEU A 266 94.12 85.27 -32.34
C LEU A 266 95.65 85.17 -32.35
N LEU A 267 96.23 84.20 -31.64
CA LEU A 267 97.68 83.95 -31.65
C LEU A 267 98.17 83.48 -33.02
N THR A 268 97.40 82.63 -33.70
CA THR A 268 97.70 82.16 -35.05
C THR A 268 97.70 83.32 -36.05
N GLN A 269 96.73 84.23 -35.94
CA GLN A 269 96.67 85.45 -36.74
C GLN A 269 97.89 86.36 -36.47
N LYS A 270 98.30 86.55 -35.20
CA LYS A 270 99.51 87.29 -34.85
C LYS A 270 100.77 86.65 -35.41
N ASN A 271 100.91 85.32 -35.32
CA ASN A 271 102.05 84.61 -35.88
C ASN A 271 102.10 84.74 -37.41
N ARG A 272 100.95 84.71 -38.09
CA ARG A 272 100.86 84.96 -39.53
C ARG A 272 101.33 86.37 -39.89
N GLN A 273 100.89 87.38 -39.16
CA GLN A 273 101.38 88.76 -39.33
C GLN A 273 102.88 88.89 -39.08
N GLN A 274 103.44 88.15 -38.10
CA GLN A 274 104.87 88.12 -37.87
C GLN A 274 105.62 87.41 -39.01
N ALA A 275 105.08 86.33 -39.56
CA ALA A 275 105.66 85.64 -40.71
C ALA A 275 105.71 86.53 -41.95
N GLU A 276 104.63 87.26 -42.25
CA GLU A 276 104.58 88.26 -43.34
C GLU A 276 105.63 89.37 -43.13
N ARG A 277 105.84 89.78 -41.87
CA ARG A 277 106.87 90.77 -41.51
C ARG A 277 108.28 90.22 -41.71
N ILE A 278 108.52 88.95 -41.38
CA ILE A 278 109.80 88.27 -41.67
C ILE A 278 110.02 88.18 -43.18
N GLU A 279 109.00 87.82 -43.95
CA GLU A 279 109.09 87.74 -45.41
C GLU A 279 109.42 89.10 -46.04
N SER A 280 108.82 90.19 -45.52
CA SER A 280 109.16 91.56 -45.92
C SER A 280 110.62 91.93 -45.61
N LEU A 281 111.17 91.45 -44.49
CA LEU A 281 112.56 91.67 -44.10
C LEU A 281 113.54 90.84 -44.94
N VAL A 282 113.19 89.60 -45.29
CA VAL A 282 113.99 88.77 -46.20
C VAL A 282 114.08 89.45 -47.57
N LYS A 283 112.98 90.03 -48.05
CA LYS A 283 112.97 90.75 -49.33
C LYS A 283 113.90 91.96 -49.31
N THR A 284 113.87 92.78 -48.24
CA THR A 284 114.80 93.91 -48.11
C THR A 284 116.25 93.44 -47.94
N GLU A 285 116.50 92.32 -47.27
CA GLU A 285 117.84 91.73 -47.17
C GLU A 285 118.37 91.27 -48.54
N THR A 286 117.51 90.67 -49.39
CA THR A 286 117.91 90.30 -50.75
C THR A 286 118.25 91.52 -51.60
N GLU A 287 117.44 92.59 -51.55
CA GLU A 287 117.71 93.85 -52.26
C GLU A 287 119.04 94.47 -51.81
N LEU A 288 119.36 94.40 -50.52
CA LEU A 288 120.61 94.90 -49.95
C LEU A 288 121.83 94.06 -50.41
N LYS A 289 121.68 92.73 -50.54
CA LYS A 289 122.71 91.86 -51.14
C LYS A 289 122.96 92.20 -52.61
N THR A 290 121.92 92.47 -53.40
CA THR A 290 122.07 92.87 -54.81
C THR A 290 122.79 94.20 -54.93
N ALA A 291 122.46 95.17 -54.07
CA ALA A 291 123.14 96.46 -54.01
C ALA A 291 124.62 96.32 -53.64
N LEU A 292 124.96 95.46 -52.67
CA LEU A 292 126.35 95.14 -52.31
C LEU A 292 127.11 94.45 -53.45
N GLY A 293 126.45 93.60 -54.24
CA GLY A 293 127.01 93.03 -55.46
C GLY A 293 127.41 94.10 -56.48
N ARG A 294 126.52 95.07 -56.70
CA ARG A 294 126.76 96.22 -57.60
C ARG A 294 127.95 97.09 -57.15
N ILE A 295 128.11 97.29 -55.85
CA ILE A 295 129.23 98.05 -55.29
C ILE A 295 130.56 97.32 -55.52
N ARG A 296 130.59 95.98 -55.44
CA ARG A 296 131.80 95.19 -55.75
C ARG A 296 132.19 95.26 -57.22
N GLU A 297 131.22 95.21 -58.14
CA GLU A 297 131.49 95.37 -59.58
C GLU A 297 132.13 96.73 -59.88
N LEU A 298 131.57 97.81 -59.32
CA LEU A 298 132.13 99.16 -59.45
C LEU A 298 133.54 99.29 -58.82
N ALA A 299 133.82 98.55 -57.74
CA ALA A 299 135.14 98.50 -57.12
C ALA A 299 136.18 97.77 -58.00
N ILE A 300 135.76 96.77 -58.77
CA ILE A 300 136.63 96.08 -59.74
C ILE A 300 136.92 96.99 -60.94
N GLU A 301 135.90 97.62 -61.52
CA GLU A 301 136.06 98.57 -62.64
C GLU A 301 136.99 99.75 -62.28
N THR A 302 136.85 100.29 -61.07
CA THR A 302 137.76 101.35 -60.59
C THR A 302 139.19 100.85 -60.34
N GLY A 303 139.36 99.58 -59.98
CA GLY A 303 140.66 98.93 -59.88
C GLY A 303 141.35 98.76 -61.24
N GLU A 304 140.60 98.32 -62.26
CA GLU A 304 141.07 98.15 -63.63
C GLU A 304 141.46 99.49 -64.27
N LEU A 305 140.60 100.50 -64.14
CA LEU A 305 140.90 101.87 -64.60
C LEU A 305 142.17 102.44 -63.96
N LYS A 306 142.44 102.10 -62.69
CA LYS A 306 143.63 102.56 -61.98
C LYS A 306 144.91 101.86 -62.46
N GLN A 307 144.83 100.59 -62.85
CA GLN A 307 145.95 99.87 -63.47
C GLN A 307 146.24 100.37 -64.88
N GLU A 308 145.20 100.61 -65.68
CA GLU A 308 145.32 101.16 -67.05
C GLU A 308 145.98 102.54 -67.03
N ASN A 309 145.58 103.41 -66.09
CA ASN A 309 146.16 104.75 -65.94
C ASN A 309 147.64 104.69 -65.52
N LYS A 310 148.01 103.69 -64.71
CA LYS A 310 149.42 103.44 -64.32
C LYS A 310 150.26 103.00 -65.53
N ARG A 311 149.70 102.15 -66.39
CA ARG A 311 150.35 101.67 -67.62
C ARG A 311 150.61 102.83 -68.60
N LEU A 312 149.61 103.68 -68.81
CA LEU A 312 149.73 104.88 -69.64
C LEU A 312 150.76 105.88 -69.08
N TYR A 313 150.91 105.96 -67.76
CA TYR A 313 151.92 106.81 -67.12
C TYR A 313 153.36 106.34 -67.40
N VAL A 314 153.58 105.02 -67.40
CA VAL A 314 154.89 104.40 -67.71
C VAL A 314 155.21 104.59 -69.19
N GLU A 315 154.24 104.35 -70.07
CA GLU A 315 154.41 104.51 -71.53
C GLU A 315 154.71 105.97 -71.91
N ASN A 316 154.08 106.95 -71.24
CA ASN A 316 154.40 108.37 -71.42
C ASN A 316 155.82 108.73 -70.93
N ALA A 317 156.29 108.09 -69.85
CA ALA A 317 157.63 108.32 -69.34
C ALA A 317 158.71 107.76 -70.29
N GLU A 318 158.46 106.59 -70.88
CA GLU A 318 159.34 105.96 -71.88
C GLU A 318 159.39 106.76 -73.19
N LEU A 319 158.23 107.24 -73.67
CA LEU A 319 158.18 108.11 -74.85
C LEU A 319 158.90 109.43 -74.62
N LYS A 320 158.80 110.04 -73.43
CA LYS A 320 159.56 111.24 -73.07
C LYS A 320 161.07 110.98 -73.03
N ALA A 321 161.50 109.83 -72.49
CA ALA A 321 162.91 109.44 -72.44
C ALA A 321 163.50 109.24 -73.85
N GLN A 322 162.75 108.61 -74.76
CA GLN A 322 163.14 108.45 -76.18
C GLN A 322 163.23 109.77 -76.93
N LEU A 323 162.37 110.74 -76.59
CA LEU A 323 162.39 112.09 -77.18
C LEU A 323 163.60 112.90 -76.71
N THR A 324 163.99 112.80 -75.43
CA THR A 324 165.21 113.43 -74.91
C THR A 324 166.49 112.79 -75.46
N PHE A 325 166.50 111.47 -75.69
CA PHE A 325 167.64 110.78 -76.31
C PHE A 325 167.83 111.19 -77.77
N SER A 326 166.72 111.28 -78.52
CA SER A 326 166.74 111.77 -79.91
C SER A 326 167.22 113.22 -79.99
N HIS A 327 166.85 114.09 -79.03
CA HIS A 327 167.33 115.48 -78.97
C HIS A 327 168.82 115.58 -78.60
N GLN A 328 169.35 114.68 -77.76
CA GLN A 328 170.78 114.65 -77.44
C GLN A 328 171.63 114.15 -78.61
N GLN A 329 171.17 113.17 -79.39
CA GLN A 329 171.90 112.69 -80.57
C GLN A 329 171.98 113.72 -81.70
N ILE A 330 170.92 114.51 -81.90
CA ILE A 330 170.93 115.64 -82.86
C ILE A 330 171.93 116.72 -82.39
N SER A 331 172.01 117.00 -81.09
CA SER A 331 172.94 118.00 -80.52
C SER A 331 174.43 117.62 -80.60
N THR A 332 174.78 116.33 -80.73
CA THR A 332 176.18 115.88 -80.75
C THR A 332 176.80 115.76 -82.13
N LEU A 333 176.00 115.71 -83.21
CA LEU A 333 176.52 115.65 -84.58
C LEU A 333 176.73 117.04 -85.22
N GLU A 334 176.24 118.12 -84.61
CA GLU A 334 176.43 119.50 -85.09
C GLU A 334 177.76 120.18 -84.63
N LYS A 335 178.74 119.46 -84.06
CA LYS A 335 179.94 120.10 -83.45
C LYS A 335 181.35 119.57 -83.81
N THR A 336 181.55 118.89 -84.94
CA THR A 336 182.90 118.64 -85.48
C THR A 336 182.96 118.64 -87.01
N GLU A 337 182.88 119.83 -87.61
CA GLU A 337 183.80 120.27 -88.69
C GLU A 337 184.80 121.22 -88.01
N PRO A 338 186.10 121.08 -88.28
CA PRO A 338 186.71 122.09 -89.13
C PRO A 338 187.65 121.49 -90.21
N GLU A 339 187.66 122.18 -91.35
CA GLU A 339 188.52 122.03 -92.55
C GLU A 339 188.42 120.73 -93.37
#